data_AF-A0A9P7GAI9-F1
#
_entry.id   AF-A0A9P7GAI9-F1
#
_cell.length_a   1.000
_cell.length_b   1.000
_cell.length_c   1.000
_cell.angle_alpha   90.00
_cell.angle_beta   90.00
_cell.angle_gamma   90.00
#
_symmetry.space_group_name_H-M   'P 1'
#
loop_
_entity.id
_entity.type
_entity.pdbx_description
1 polymer ?
#
loop_
_entity_poly.entity_id
_entity_poly.type
_entity_poly.pdbx_seq_one_letter_code
_entity_poly.pdbx_strand_id
1 'polypeptide(L)'
;MSITVLTFVILERQIGSVPTPWPSWLVAAHPTRAQPENVSAFLGTLTEYVRSFDSAESREHANVKFIETNFGYPAEDIKAWLKTVSYPEQCLEIPRKVVTDTLGVLEKAGVVKAPEGGFDLENFVETKVAKLT
;
A
#
# COMPACT_ATOMS: atom_id res chain seq x y z
N MET A 1 -7.32 49.15 9.59
CA MET A 1 -8.26 48.08 9.17
C MET A 1 -7.69 46.78 9.71
N SER A 2 -8.17 46.32 10.87
CA SER A 2 -7.66 45.12 11.53
C SER A 2 -8.35 43.89 10.97
N ILE A 3 -7.57 42.88 10.59
CA ILE A 3 -8.07 41.55 10.24
C ILE A 3 -7.96 40.69 11.50
N THR A 4 -9.10 40.41 12.12
CA THR A 4 -9.26 39.35 13.11
C THR A 4 -9.34 38.03 12.36
N VAL A 5 -8.36 37.14 12.55
CA VAL A 5 -8.43 35.76 12.05
C VAL A 5 -9.10 34.91 13.13
N LEU A 6 -10.34 34.49 12.90
CA LEU A 6 -10.98 33.44 13.69
C LEU A 6 -10.37 32.09 13.29
N THR A 7 -9.63 31.47 14.20
CA THR A 7 -9.24 30.06 14.09
C THR A 7 -10.45 29.18 14.41
N PHE A 8 -11.10 28.63 13.40
CA PHE A 8 -12.04 27.53 13.58
C PHE A 8 -11.23 26.23 13.72
N VAL A 9 -11.20 25.66 14.92
CA VAL A 9 -10.79 24.27 15.13
C VAL A 9 -11.96 23.39 14.70
N ILE A 10 -11.85 22.76 13.53
CA ILE A 10 -12.75 21.67 13.14
C ILE A 10 -12.30 20.46 13.94
N LEU A 11 -13.10 20.07 14.95
CA LEU A 11 -13.00 18.75 15.56
C LEU A 11 -13.56 17.74 14.53
N GLU A 12 -12.69 17.14 13.73
CA GLU A 12 -13.08 16.06 12.82
C GLU A 12 -13.52 14.84 13.63
N ARG A 13 -14.83 14.62 13.70
CA ARG A 13 -15.41 13.41 14.26
C ARG A 13 -15.31 12.31 13.20
N GLN A 14 -14.64 11.21 13.48
CA GLN A 14 -14.63 10.01 12.63
C GLN A 14 -16.05 9.41 12.60
N ILE A 15 -16.74 9.53 11.46
CA ILE A 15 -18.13 9.05 11.28
C ILE A 15 -18.15 7.62 10.69
N GLY A 16 -17.01 7.12 10.22
CA GLY A 16 -16.87 5.74 9.77
C GLY A 16 -15.55 5.50 9.05
N SER A 17 -15.15 4.22 8.96
CA SER A 17 -14.02 3.76 8.15
C SER A 17 -14.53 2.68 7.20
N VAL A 18 -14.29 2.86 5.90
CA VAL A 18 -14.55 1.84 4.88
C VAL A 18 -13.19 1.27 4.47
N PRO A 19 -12.77 0.13 5.03
CA PRO A 19 -11.51 -0.47 4.62
C PRO A 19 -11.59 -0.89 3.15
N THR A 20 -10.54 -0.59 2.38
CA THR A 20 -10.46 -1.03 1.00
C THR A 20 -10.33 -2.56 0.96
N PRO A 21 -11.08 -3.26 0.09
CA PRO A 21 -10.99 -4.73 -0.01
C PRO A 21 -9.70 -5.21 -0.70
N TRP A 22 -8.82 -4.28 -1.12
CA TRP A 22 -7.54 -4.54 -1.77
C TRP A 22 -6.37 -3.88 -1.01
N PRO A 23 -5.12 -4.29 -1.30
CA PRO A 23 -3.93 -3.69 -0.69
C PRO A 23 -3.89 -2.18 -0.92
N SER A 24 -3.61 -1.42 0.14
CA SER A 24 -3.57 0.04 0.06
C SER A 24 -2.39 0.57 -0.76
N TRP A 25 -1.38 -0.25 -1.01
CA TRP A 25 -0.15 0.13 -1.71
C TRP A 25 0.29 -0.96 -2.70
N LEU A 26 0.77 -0.51 -3.85
CA LEU A 26 1.40 -1.33 -4.89
C LEU A 26 2.59 -0.56 -5.47
N VAL A 27 3.59 -1.30 -5.96
CA VAL A 27 4.72 -0.72 -6.70
C VAL A 27 4.42 -0.80 -8.19
N ALA A 28 4.43 0.35 -8.86
CA ALA A 28 4.29 0.43 -10.32
C ALA A 28 5.62 0.86 -10.95
N ALA A 29 5.96 0.23 -12.07
CA ALA A 29 7.16 0.55 -12.84
C ALA A 29 6.78 0.86 -14.29
N HIS A 30 7.53 1.76 -14.93
CA HIS A 30 7.26 2.14 -16.31
C HIS A 30 7.81 1.07 -17.27
N PRO A 31 7.00 0.53 -18.21
CA PRO A 31 7.34 -0.67 -18.98
C PRO A 31 8.57 -0.49 -19.88
N THR A 32 8.86 0.73 -20.34
CA THR A 32 10.01 1.00 -21.23
C THR A 32 11.17 1.73 -20.57
N ARG A 33 10.97 2.29 -19.36
CA ARG A 33 12.00 3.08 -18.67
C ARG A 33 12.61 2.34 -17.50
N ALA A 34 11.92 1.34 -16.98
CA ALA A 34 12.41 0.46 -15.93
C ALA A 34 12.77 -0.89 -16.56
N GLN A 35 14.07 -1.24 -16.52
CA GLN A 35 14.52 -2.55 -16.99
C GLN A 35 14.00 -3.63 -16.03
N PRO A 36 13.39 -4.72 -16.52
CA PRO A 36 12.82 -5.77 -15.68
C PRO A 36 13.78 -6.29 -14.62
N GLU A 37 15.05 -6.48 -14.96
CA GLU A 37 16.09 -7.01 -14.06
C GLU A 37 16.33 -6.08 -12.87
N ASN A 38 16.33 -4.75 -13.12
CA ASN A 38 16.50 -3.75 -12.07
C ASN A 38 15.27 -3.68 -11.15
N VAL A 39 14.07 -3.83 -11.72
CA VAL A 39 12.83 -3.86 -10.93
C VAL A 39 12.79 -5.11 -10.07
N SER A 40 13.13 -6.28 -10.62
CA SER A 40 13.20 -7.53 -9.88
C SER A 40 14.22 -7.47 -8.74
N ALA A 41 15.42 -6.91 -9.00
CA ALA A 41 16.44 -6.72 -7.96
C ALA A 41 15.97 -5.77 -6.85
N PHE A 42 15.32 -4.66 -7.22
CA PHE A 42 14.73 -3.72 -6.27
C PHE A 42 13.66 -4.39 -5.40
N LEU A 43 12.73 -5.12 -6.00
CA LEU A 43 11.65 -5.79 -5.28
C LEU A 43 12.17 -6.91 -4.37
N GLY A 44 13.16 -7.68 -4.82
CA GLY A 44 13.81 -8.68 -3.97
C GLY A 44 14.50 -8.05 -2.75
N THR A 45 15.22 -6.95 -2.95
CA THR A 45 15.83 -6.18 -1.85
C THR A 45 14.76 -5.60 -0.93
N LEU A 46 13.68 -5.04 -1.48
CA LEU A 46 12.56 -4.49 -0.71
C LEU A 46 11.91 -5.56 0.17
N THR A 47 11.74 -6.79 -0.33
CA THR A 47 11.23 -7.91 0.46
C THR A 47 12.02 -8.12 1.76
N GLU A 48 13.35 -8.04 1.71
CA GLU A 48 14.19 -8.19 2.90
C GLU A 48 13.95 -7.08 3.92
N TYR A 49 13.92 -5.82 3.45
CA TYR A 49 13.65 -4.67 4.31
C TYR A 49 12.24 -4.69 4.90
N VAL A 50 11.24 -5.08 4.10
CA VAL A 50 9.86 -5.20 4.55
C VAL A 50 9.73 -6.26 5.62
N ARG A 51 10.33 -7.45 5.45
CA ARG A 51 10.33 -8.51 6.48
C ARG A 51 11.04 -8.07 7.75
N SER A 52 12.18 -7.40 7.61
CA SER A 52 12.92 -6.85 8.76
C SER A 52 12.08 -5.83 9.53
N PHE A 53 11.42 -4.92 8.81
CA PHE A 53 10.52 -3.93 9.38
C PHE A 53 9.29 -4.58 10.02
N ASP A 54 8.70 -5.59 9.40
CA ASP A 54 7.48 -6.25 9.91
C ASP A 54 7.74 -7.30 11.00
N SER A 55 9.00 -7.56 11.34
CA SER A 55 9.35 -8.46 12.42
C SER A 55 8.82 -7.97 13.78
N ALA A 56 8.47 -8.92 14.66
CA ALA A 56 7.93 -8.61 15.99
C ALA A 56 8.87 -7.70 16.79
N GLU A 57 10.17 -7.95 16.73
CA GLU A 57 11.20 -7.17 17.42
C GLU A 57 11.26 -5.72 16.91
N SER A 58 11.29 -5.53 15.59
CA SER A 58 11.31 -4.19 14.98
C SER A 58 10.04 -3.41 15.32
N ARG A 59 8.87 -4.07 15.30
CA ARG A 59 7.58 -3.44 15.60
C ARG A 59 7.44 -3.02 17.06
N GLU A 60 8.09 -3.72 17.99
CA GLU A 60 8.04 -3.38 19.42
C GLU A 60 8.95 -2.18 19.76
N HIS A 61 10.08 -2.04 19.07
CA HIS A 61 11.13 -1.10 19.45
C HIS A 61 11.61 -0.19 18.31
N ALA A 62 12.31 -0.74 17.32
CA ALA A 62 13.06 0.04 16.34
C ALA A 62 12.15 0.95 15.50
N ASN A 63 11.00 0.43 15.06
CA ASN A 63 10.05 1.14 14.22
C ASN A 63 9.41 2.30 14.97
N VAL A 64 9.03 2.10 16.24
CA VAL A 64 8.39 3.16 17.05
C VAL A 64 9.33 4.36 17.16
N LYS A 65 10.58 4.10 17.56
CA LYS A 65 11.59 5.16 17.69
C LYS A 65 11.89 5.82 16.34
N PHE A 66 12.03 5.04 15.28
CA PHE A 66 12.29 5.57 13.94
C PHE A 66 11.15 6.49 13.48
N ILE A 67 9.91 6.05 13.62
CA ILE A 67 8.75 6.81 13.14
C ILE A 67 8.54 8.07 13.98
N GLU A 68 8.67 7.97 15.31
CA GLU A 68 8.58 9.11 16.22
C GLU A 68 9.65 10.17 15.88
N THR A 69 10.90 9.73 15.68
CA THR A 69 12.02 10.64 15.39
C THR A 69 11.90 11.33 14.04
N ASN A 70 11.45 10.60 13.00
CA ASN A 70 11.47 11.11 11.62
C ASN A 70 10.15 11.76 11.19
N PHE A 71 9.02 11.37 11.78
CA PHE A 71 7.69 11.84 11.39
C PHE A 71 6.92 12.51 12.52
N GLY A 72 7.39 12.45 13.77
CA GLY A 72 6.83 13.22 14.89
C GLY A 72 5.49 12.71 15.43
N TYR A 73 5.08 11.48 15.08
CA TYR A 73 3.85 10.89 15.61
C TYR A 73 4.02 10.41 17.06
N PRO A 74 2.97 10.50 17.91
CA PRO A 74 3.02 9.96 19.26
C PRO A 74 3.31 8.45 19.28
N ALA A 75 4.16 8.00 20.19
CA ALA A 75 4.52 6.58 20.31
C ALA A 75 3.31 5.65 20.49
N GLU A 76 2.23 6.12 21.14
CA GLU A 76 1.00 5.35 21.32
C GLU A 76 0.24 5.11 20.01
N ASP A 77 0.14 6.13 19.15
CA ASP A 77 -0.50 6.04 17.84
C ASP A 77 0.30 5.14 16.90
N ILE A 78 1.63 5.26 16.93
CA ILE A 78 2.51 4.41 16.13
C ILE A 78 2.33 2.94 16.52
N LYS A 79 2.29 2.63 17.83
CA LYS A 79 2.06 1.27 18.34
C LYS A 79 0.67 0.74 18.02
N ALA A 80 -0.33 1.61 17.90
CA ALA A 80 -1.68 1.23 17.49
C ALA A 80 -1.78 1.03 15.96
N TRP A 81 -0.97 1.75 15.17
CA TRP A 81 -0.91 1.64 13.72
C TRP A 81 -0.12 0.42 13.23
N LEU A 82 1.09 0.18 13.76
CA LEU A 82 1.65 -1.18 13.88
C LEU A 82 0.58 -2.04 14.59
N LYS A 83 0.55 -3.36 14.66
CA LYS A 83 -0.69 -4.14 14.96
C LYS A 83 -1.78 -4.10 13.87
N THR A 84 -2.10 -2.96 13.25
CA THR A 84 -3.15 -2.92 12.21
C THR A 84 -2.62 -3.04 10.79
N VAL A 85 -1.46 -2.44 10.51
CA VAL A 85 -0.82 -2.54 9.19
C VAL A 85 -0.22 -3.93 8.98
N SER A 86 -0.42 -4.48 7.79
CA SER A 86 0.15 -5.73 7.30
C SER A 86 1.00 -5.45 6.07
N TYR A 87 2.09 -6.21 5.92
CA TYR A 87 2.97 -6.12 4.77
C TYR A 87 3.02 -7.45 3.99
N PRO A 88 3.39 -7.42 2.70
CA PRO A 88 3.57 -8.66 1.94
C PRO A 88 4.83 -9.40 2.38
N GLU A 89 4.73 -10.72 2.49
CA GLU A 89 5.89 -11.59 2.72
C GLU A 89 6.84 -11.63 1.52
N GLN A 90 6.34 -11.39 0.30
CA GLN A 90 7.12 -11.37 -0.92
C GLN A 90 6.63 -10.28 -1.85
N CYS A 91 7.46 -9.27 -2.10
CA CYS A 91 7.14 -8.16 -3.00
C CYS A 91 7.17 -8.54 -4.50
N LEU A 92 7.72 -9.71 -4.83
CA LEU A 92 7.72 -10.29 -6.18
C LEU A 92 6.48 -11.14 -6.48
N GLU A 93 5.50 -11.21 -5.57
CA GLU A 93 4.29 -12.01 -5.74
C GLU A 93 3.04 -11.15 -5.65
N ILE A 94 2.09 -11.40 -6.56
CA ILE A 94 0.79 -10.74 -6.57
C ILE A 94 -0.29 -11.81 -6.62
N PRO A 95 -1.11 -11.97 -5.56
CA PRO A 95 -2.22 -12.89 -5.61
C PRO A 95 -3.23 -12.47 -6.68
N ARG A 96 -3.63 -13.39 -7.56
CA ARG A 96 -4.58 -13.12 -8.66
C ARG A 96 -5.87 -12.48 -8.14
N LYS A 97 -6.33 -12.93 -6.96
CA LYS A 97 -7.51 -12.38 -6.28
C LYS A 97 -7.45 -10.87 -6.09
N VAL A 98 -6.27 -10.30 -5.81
CA VAL A 98 -6.12 -8.86 -5.59
C VAL A 98 -6.56 -8.09 -6.83
N VAL A 99 -6.09 -8.51 -8.00
CA VAL A 99 -6.40 -7.83 -9.26
C VAL A 99 -7.85 -8.10 -9.68
N THR A 100 -8.32 -9.35 -9.57
CA THR A 100 -9.70 -9.69 -9.95
C THR A 100 -10.74 -9.02 -9.06
N ASP A 101 -10.52 -8.99 -7.74
CA ASP A 101 -11.48 -8.40 -6.79
C ASP A 101 -11.52 -6.89 -6.94
N THR A 102 -10.36 -6.25 -7.15
CA THR A 102 -10.26 -4.81 -7.41
C THR A 102 -11.02 -4.45 -8.68
N LEU A 103 -10.74 -5.12 -9.80
CA LEU A 103 -11.42 -4.86 -11.08
C LEU A 103 -12.91 -5.14 -10.99
N GLY A 104 -13.33 -6.21 -10.30
CA GLY A 104 -14.74 -6.55 -10.12
C GLY A 104 -15.51 -5.52 -9.29
N VAL A 105 -14.89 -4.94 -8.26
CA VAL A 105 -15.50 -3.85 -7.49
C VAL A 105 -15.57 -2.57 -8.31
N LEU A 106 -14.49 -2.20 -9.01
CA LEU A 106 -14.46 -1.01 -9.87
C LEU A 106 -15.46 -1.11 -11.03
N GLU A 107 -15.66 -2.30 -11.59
CA GLU A 107 -16.66 -2.55 -12.63
C GLU A 107 -18.08 -2.40 -12.09
N LYS A 108 -18.38 -3.01 -10.93
CA LYS A 108 -19.68 -2.86 -10.25
C LYS A 108 -19.98 -1.42 -9.87
N ALA A 109 -18.94 -0.65 -9.53
CA ALA A 109 -19.03 0.77 -9.26
C ALA A 109 -19.16 1.64 -10.53
N GLY A 110 -19.07 1.05 -11.72
CA GLY A 110 -19.16 1.75 -13.00
C GLY A 110 -17.93 2.58 -13.38
N VAL A 111 -16.80 2.37 -12.69
CA VAL A 111 -15.55 3.11 -12.90
C VAL A 111 -14.77 2.55 -14.10
N VAL A 112 -14.81 1.22 -14.28
CA VAL A 112 -14.19 0.52 -15.41
C VAL A 112 -15.21 -0.34 -16.13
N LYS A 113 -14.93 -0.70 -17.38
CA LYS A 113 -15.74 -1.64 -18.16
C LYS A 113 -14.87 -2.83 -18.57
N ALA A 114 -15.32 -4.05 -18.29
CA ALA A 114 -14.63 -5.22 -18.82
C ALA A 114 -14.73 -5.25 -20.35
N PRO A 115 -13.64 -5.61 -21.05
CA PRO A 115 -13.69 -5.88 -22.48
C PRO A 115 -14.45 -7.19 -22.76
N GLU A 116 -14.82 -7.44 -24.02
CA GLU A 116 -15.39 -8.73 -24.43
C GLU A 116 -14.39 -9.85 -24.10
N GLY A 117 -14.78 -10.77 -23.21
CA GLY A 117 -13.92 -11.84 -22.70
C GLY A 117 -13.33 -11.62 -21.31
N GLY A 118 -13.57 -10.46 -20.69
CA GLY A 118 -13.11 -10.15 -19.33
C GLY A 118 -11.68 -9.60 -19.27
N PHE A 119 -11.22 -9.28 -18.06
CA PHE A 119 -9.88 -8.73 -17.85
C PHE A 119 -8.81 -9.83 -17.94
N ASP A 120 -7.83 -9.64 -18.82
CA ASP A 120 -6.60 -10.42 -18.80
C ASP A 120 -5.63 -9.84 -17.76
N LEU A 121 -5.30 -10.67 -16.77
CA LEU A 121 -4.47 -10.32 -15.62
C LEU A 121 -3.02 -9.99 -16.01
N GLU A 122 -2.52 -10.57 -17.09
CA GLU A 122 -1.15 -10.34 -17.55
C GLU A 122 -0.96 -8.91 -18.09
N ASN A 123 -2.05 -8.22 -18.47
CA ASN A 123 -1.99 -6.80 -18.84
C ASN A 123 -1.74 -5.88 -17.63
N PHE A 124 -1.97 -6.36 -16.41
CA PHE A 124 -1.83 -5.56 -15.18
C PHE A 124 -0.57 -5.91 -14.40
N VAL A 125 0.06 -7.05 -14.68
CA VAL A 125 1.25 -7.54 -13.97
C VAL A 125 2.29 -8.00 -14.98
N GLU A 126 3.48 -7.38 -14.94
CA GLU A 126 4.62 -7.81 -15.72
C GLU A 126 5.17 -9.14 -15.18
N THR A 127 4.81 -10.24 -15.84
CA THR A 127 5.11 -11.61 -15.40
C THR A 127 6.59 -11.97 -15.50
N LYS A 128 7.40 -11.18 -16.22
CA LYS A 128 8.87 -11.30 -16.20
C LYS A 128 9.48 -10.82 -14.89
N VAL A 129 8.75 -10.00 -14.12
CA VAL A 129 9.21 -9.40 -12.87
C VAL A 129 8.51 -10.04 -11.68
N ALA A 130 7.18 -10.07 -11.68
CA ALA A 130 6.38 -10.53 -10.56
C ALA A 130 5.55 -11.76 -10.93
N LYS A 131 5.45 -12.70 -10.00
CA LYS A 131 4.67 -13.93 -10.16
C LYS A 131 3.22 -13.70 -9.72
N LEU A 132 2.28 -14.10 -10.56
CA LEU A 132 0.87 -14.22 -10.18
C LEU A 132 0.68 -15.50 -9.35
N THR A 133 0.13 -15.36 -8.14
CA THR A 133 -0.10 -16.47 -7.18
C THR A 133 -1.57 -16.72 -6.87
#